data_AF-A0A3M1F3X5-F1
#
_entry.id   AF-A0A3M1F3X5-F1
#
_cell.length_a   1.000
_cell.length_b   1.000
_cell.length_c   1.000
_cell.angle_alpha   90.00
_cell.angle_beta   90.00
_cell.angle_gamma   90.00
#
_symmetry.space_group_name_H-M   'P 1'
#
loop_
_entity.id
_entity.type
_entity.pdbx_description
1 polymer ?
#
loop_
_entity_poly.entity_id
_entity_poly.type
_entity_poly.pdbx_seq_one_letter_code
_entity_poly.pdbx_strand_id
1 'polypeptide(L)'
;MKGGNEMKCEGCNTEISDKVASYSQQHFGKALCMKCQDIVRQDRAKQTTQEQPRTPPPEETVIDTPTNRNKKWNINPDFIVKIQGKEFITANGLLEIAEQQAGGIQKIEVVSLHTNPGNTIATVRVTMKDGRIFEDCGSANNDNLKPTMQKYAVEMAVTRARSRAIRFGLNVDYCSVEELDA
;
A
#
# COMPACT_ATOMS: atom_id res chain seq x y z
N MET A 1 -31.70 -50.95 15.11
CA MET A 1 -32.30 -49.99 14.16
C MET A 1 -31.27 -48.93 13.84
N LYS A 2 -30.62 -48.96 12.68
CA LYS A 2 -29.63 -47.95 12.30
C LYS A 2 -30.35 -46.83 11.54
N GLY A 3 -30.75 -45.78 12.24
CA GLY A 3 -31.20 -44.54 11.62
C GLY A 3 -29.99 -43.74 11.16
N GLY A 4 -29.57 -43.93 9.91
CA GLY A 4 -28.62 -43.03 9.26
C GLY A 4 -29.36 -41.78 8.82
N ASN A 5 -28.90 -40.60 9.24
CA ASN A 5 -29.48 -39.34 8.84
C ASN A 5 -29.18 -39.12 7.33
N GLU A 6 -30.19 -39.28 6.47
CA GLU A 6 -30.05 -39.04 5.02
C GLU A 6 -29.88 -37.54 4.77
N MET A 7 -28.63 -37.07 4.63
CA MET A 7 -28.36 -35.70 4.19
C MET A 7 -28.34 -35.63 2.66
N LYS A 8 -29.02 -34.65 2.08
CA LYS A 8 -29.16 -34.48 0.62
C LYS A 8 -28.57 -33.16 0.16
N CYS A 9 -27.94 -33.19 -1.00
CA CYS A 9 -27.37 -32.03 -1.67
C CYS A 9 -28.47 -31.05 -2.08
N GLU A 10 -28.38 -29.79 -1.66
CA GLU A 10 -29.35 -28.76 -2.05
C GLU A 10 -29.32 -28.41 -3.55
N GLY A 11 -28.21 -28.70 -4.25
CA GLY A 11 -28.06 -28.37 -5.68
C GLY A 11 -28.60 -29.43 -6.64
N CYS A 12 -28.54 -30.72 -6.26
CA CYS A 12 -28.91 -31.83 -7.16
C CYS A 12 -29.67 -32.96 -6.46
N ASN A 13 -30.03 -32.79 -5.18
CA ASN A 13 -30.76 -33.73 -4.34
C ASN A 13 -30.11 -35.12 -4.15
N THR A 14 -28.85 -35.28 -4.55
CA THR A 14 -28.08 -36.52 -4.31
C THR A 14 -27.74 -36.65 -2.83
N GLU A 15 -27.80 -37.88 -2.31
CA GLU A 15 -27.37 -38.19 -0.95
C GLU A 15 -25.88 -37.91 -0.73
N ILE A 16 -25.55 -37.30 0.40
CA ILE A 16 -24.21 -36.90 0.80
C ILE A 16 -23.95 -37.33 2.24
N SER A 17 -22.69 -37.61 2.57
CA SER A 17 -22.33 -37.97 3.94
C SER A 17 -22.26 -36.74 4.85
N ASP A 18 -22.39 -36.95 6.17
CA ASP A 18 -22.27 -35.90 7.18
C ASP A 18 -21.00 -35.05 7.04
N LYS A 19 -19.90 -35.70 6.66
CA LYS A 19 -18.62 -35.05 6.42
C LYS A 19 -18.68 -34.09 5.22
N VAL A 20 -19.33 -34.50 4.13
CA VAL A 20 -19.46 -33.68 2.91
C VAL A 20 -20.41 -32.51 3.15
N ALA A 21 -21.53 -32.75 3.85
CA ALA A 21 -22.48 -31.71 4.21
C ALA A 21 -21.86 -30.66 5.14
N SER A 22 -21.13 -31.08 6.19
CA SER A 22 -20.49 -30.17 7.14
C SER A 22 -19.43 -29.29 6.47
N TYR A 23 -18.57 -29.89 5.65
CA TYR A 23 -17.56 -29.16 4.88
C TYR A 23 -18.24 -28.17 3.92
N SER A 24 -19.29 -28.61 3.22
CA SER A 24 -19.98 -27.75 2.28
C SER A 24 -20.67 -26.56 2.95
N GLN A 25 -21.29 -26.79 4.11
CA GLN A 25 -21.93 -25.74 4.90
C GLN A 25 -20.92 -24.67 5.30
N GLN A 26 -19.71 -25.06 5.72
CA GLN A 26 -18.64 -24.14 6.13
C GLN A 26 -18.10 -23.29 4.97
N HIS A 27 -17.95 -23.86 3.76
CA HIS A 27 -17.26 -23.19 2.65
C HIS A 27 -18.20 -22.55 1.61
N PHE A 28 -19.45 -23.02 1.53
CA PHE A 28 -20.42 -22.59 0.54
C PHE A 28 -21.74 -22.10 1.16
N GLY A 29 -21.93 -22.27 2.47
CA GLY A 29 -23.15 -21.86 3.18
C GLY A 29 -24.37 -22.75 2.93
N LYS A 30 -24.19 -23.85 2.17
CA LYS A 30 -25.23 -24.82 1.79
C LYS A 30 -24.64 -26.22 1.76
N ALA A 31 -25.47 -27.24 1.98
CA ALA A 31 -25.08 -28.64 1.91
C ALA A 31 -25.03 -29.10 0.45
N LEU A 32 -23.85 -29.13 -0.16
CA LEU A 32 -23.63 -29.48 -1.57
C LEU A 32 -22.75 -30.73 -1.69
N CYS A 33 -23.05 -31.58 -2.68
CA CYS A 33 -22.17 -32.66 -3.08
C CYS A 33 -20.91 -32.10 -3.77
N MET A 34 -19.86 -32.91 -3.86
CA MET A 34 -18.57 -32.49 -4.45
C MET A 34 -18.73 -31.92 -5.87
N LYS A 35 -19.63 -32.48 -6.69
CA LYS A 35 -19.90 -31.98 -8.06
C LYS A 35 -20.53 -30.59 -8.05
N CYS A 36 -21.51 -30.35 -7.19
CA CYS A 36 -22.14 -29.03 -7.06
C CYS A 36 -21.19 -28.00 -6.45
N GLN A 37 -20.28 -28.40 -5.55
CA GLN A 37 -19.22 -27.53 -5.04
C GLN A 37 -18.30 -27.03 -6.17
N ASP A 38 -17.93 -27.91 -7.10
CA ASP A 38 -17.06 -27.54 -8.23
C ASP A 38 -17.73 -26.59 -9.22
N ILE A 39 -19.04 -26.76 -9.46
CA ILE A 39 -19.84 -25.81 -10.26
C ILE A 39 -19.79 -24.42 -9.60
N VAL A 40 -20.04 -24.33 -8.29
CA VAL A 40 -19.98 -23.05 -7.57
C VAL A 40 -18.57 -22.44 -7.59
N ARG A 41 -17.51 -23.26 -7.50
CA ARG A 41 -16.12 -22.77 -7.63
C ARG A 41 -15.86 -22.20 -9.02
N GLN A 42 -16.33 -22.87 -10.07
CA GLN A 42 -16.18 -22.40 -11.45
C GLN A 42 -16.99 -21.14 -11.71
N ASP A 43 -18.21 -21.03 -11.17
CA ASP A 43 -19.05 -19.84 -11.30
C ASP A 43 -18.45 -18.63 -10.57
N ARG A 44 -17.90 -18.83 -9.36
CA ARG A 44 -17.14 -17.79 -8.65
C ARG A 44 -15.92 -17.35 -9.45
N ALA A 45 -15.19 -18.28 -10.06
CA ALA A 45 -14.02 -17.96 -10.88
C ALA A 45 -14.39 -17.16 -12.15
N LYS A 46 -15.53 -17.46 -12.78
CA LYS A 46 -16.03 -16.75 -13.96
C LYS A 46 -16.60 -15.36 -13.62
N GLN A 47 -17.20 -15.18 -12.45
CA GLN A 47 -17.68 -13.87 -11.98
C GLN A 47 -16.54 -12.89 -11.69
N THR A 48 -15.35 -13.37 -11.35
CA THR A 48 -14.14 -12.52 -11.21
C THR A 48 -13.64 -11.97 -12.56
N THR A 49 -14.11 -12.48 -13.70
CA THR A 49 -13.66 -12.08 -15.05
C THR A 49 -14.71 -11.39 -15.91
N GLN A 50 -15.91 -11.09 -15.37
CA GLN A 50 -16.91 -10.26 -16.05
C GLN A 50 -16.96 -8.89 -15.38
N GLU A 51 -16.46 -7.87 -16.08
CA GLU A 51 -16.55 -6.46 -15.68
C GLU A 51 -18.03 -6.09 -15.42
N GLN A 52 -18.35 -5.79 -14.17
CA GLN A 52 -19.61 -5.12 -13.83
C GLN A 52 -19.56 -3.66 -14.30
N PRO A 53 -20.64 -3.11 -14.87
CA PRO A 53 -20.76 -1.67 -15.04
C PRO A 53 -20.81 -1.04 -13.64
N ARG A 54 -19.74 -0.36 -13.26
CA ARG A 54 -19.66 0.38 -12.00
C ARG A 54 -20.66 1.53 -12.07
N THR A 55 -21.64 1.57 -11.17
CA THR A 55 -22.27 2.85 -10.84
C THR A 55 -21.15 3.82 -10.45
N PRO A 56 -21.08 5.03 -11.04
CA PRO A 56 -20.05 5.98 -10.65
C PRO A 56 -20.11 6.14 -9.13
N PRO A 57 -18.96 6.12 -8.44
CA PRO A 57 -18.90 6.54 -7.04
C PRO A 57 -19.62 7.89 -6.91
N PRO A 58 -20.28 8.19 -5.77
CA PRO A 58 -20.66 9.57 -5.49
C PRO A 58 -19.45 10.44 -5.78
N GLU A 59 -19.63 11.54 -6.52
CA GLU A 59 -18.58 12.38 -7.08
C GLU A 59 -17.57 12.78 -5.99
N GLU A 60 -16.61 11.89 -5.73
CA GLU A 60 -15.42 12.18 -4.98
C GLU A 60 -14.73 13.24 -5.81
N THR A 61 -14.47 14.40 -5.21
CA THR A 61 -13.66 15.45 -5.81
C THR A 61 -12.43 14.78 -6.39
N VAL A 62 -12.43 14.60 -7.72
CA VAL A 62 -11.29 14.07 -8.45
C VAL A 62 -10.25 15.15 -8.32
N ILE A 63 -9.41 15.04 -7.28
CA ILE A 63 -8.11 15.68 -7.26
C ILE A 63 -7.39 15.06 -8.45
N ASP A 64 -7.47 15.75 -9.58
CA ASP A 64 -6.73 15.48 -10.79
C ASP A 64 -5.25 15.42 -10.39
N THR A 65 -4.80 14.21 -10.06
CA THR A 65 -3.41 13.95 -9.77
C THR A 65 -2.81 13.72 -11.15
N PRO A 66 -2.00 14.64 -11.69
CA PRO A 66 -1.37 14.43 -12.97
C PRO A 66 -0.37 13.28 -12.84
N THR A 67 -0.81 12.05 -13.05
CA THR A 67 0.05 10.87 -13.10
C THR A 67 0.76 10.84 -14.45
N ASN A 68 1.62 11.84 -14.70
CA ASN A 68 2.53 11.77 -15.84
C ASN A 68 3.65 10.79 -15.49
N ARG A 69 3.34 9.49 -15.65
CA ARG A 69 4.27 8.36 -15.50
C ARG A 69 5.44 8.38 -16.50
N ASN A 70 5.48 9.34 -17.42
CA ASN A 70 6.58 9.54 -18.38
C ASN A 70 7.51 10.72 -18.03
N LYS A 71 7.38 11.30 -16.82
CA LYS A 71 8.25 12.40 -16.39
C LYS A 71 9.66 11.85 -16.09
N LYS A 72 10.60 12.09 -17.02
CA LYS A 72 12.01 11.71 -16.85
C LYS A 72 12.74 12.78 -16.04
N TRP A 73 13.24 12.39 -14.86
CA TRP A 73 14.05 13.24 -13.99
C TRP A 73 15.50 13.34 -14.48
N ASN A 74 16.07 14.55 -14.48
CA ASN A 74 17.50 14.74 -14.70
C ASN A 74 18.23 14.69 -13.36
N ILE A 75 18.45 13.48 -12.86
CA ILE A 75 19.06 13.24 -11.54
C ILE A 75 20.57 13.09 -11.73
N ASN A 76 21.36 13.85 -10.98
CA ASN A 76 22.80 13.60 -10.90
C ASN A 76 23.03 12.16 -10.38
N PRO A 77 23.77 11.30 -11.11
CA PRO A 77 24.11 9.95 -10.67
C PRO A 77 24.70 9.86 -9.25
N ASP A 78 25.36 10.91 -8.76
CA ASP A 78 25.90 10.97 -7.39
C ASP A 78 24.82 10.85 -6.30
N PHE A 79 23.57 11.19 -6.65
CA PHE A 79 22.42 11.02 -5.75
C PHE A 79 21.73 9.67 -5.88
N ILE A 80 22.22 8.77 -6.73
CA ILE A 80 21.66 7.43 -6.92
C ILE A 80 22.54 6.39 -6.21
N VAL A 81 21.93 5.65 -5.29
CA VAL A 81 22.55 4.56 -4.53
C VAL A 81 21.99 3.23 -5.02
N LYS A 82 22.86 2.24 -5.25
CA LYS A 82 22.44 0.89 -5.63
C LYS A 82 22.46 -0.05 -4.44
N ILE A 83 21.31 -0.62 -4.12
CA ILE A 83 21.16 -1.65 -3.08
C ILE A 83 20.57 -2.90 -3.73
N GLN A 84 21.30 -4.01 -3.70
CA GLN A 84 20.88 -5.28 -4.30
C GLN A 84 20.40 -5.15 -5.76
N GLY A 85 21.08 -4.32 -6.55
CA GLY A 85 20.76 -4.09 -7.97
C GLY A 85 19.57 -3.15 -8.24
N LYS A 86 18.90 -2.65 -7.20
CA LYS A 86 17.86 -1.61 -7.32
C LYS A 86 18.45 -0.22 -7.07
N GLU A 87 17.96 0.77 -7.80
CA GLU A 87 18.39 2.17 -7.69
C GLU A 87 17.46 2.93 -6.73
N PHE A 88 18.07 3.65 -5.80
CA PHE A 88 17.42 4.51 -4.82
C PHE A 88 17.99 5.91 -4.94
N ILE A 89 17.15 6.91 -4.76
CA ILE A 89 17.62 8.29 -4.69
C ILE A 89 18.02 8.63 -3.24
N THR A 90 18.92 9.57 -3.03
CA THR A 90 19.14 10.14 -1.69
C THR A 90 18.10 11.21 -1.35
N ALA A 91 17.89 11.51 -0.08
CA ALA A 91 17.04 12.63 0.33
C ALA A 91 17.53 13.95 -0.29
N ASN A 92 18.86 14.12 -0.45
CA ASN A 92 19.43 15.27 -1.14
C ASN A 92 19.06 15.30 -2.64
N GLY A 93 19.04 14.14 -3.31
CA GLY A 93 18.56 14.06 -4.69
C GLY A 93 17.10 14.48 -4.84
N LEU A 94 16.24 14.19 -3.85
CA LEU A 94 14.86 14.67 -3.85
C LEU A 94 14.77 16.20 -3.71
N LEU A 95 15.64 16.81 -2.90
CA LEU A 95 15.73 18.27 -2.78
C LEU A 95 16.21 18.91 -4.09
N GLU A 96 17.18 18.30 -4.77
CA GLU A 96 17.66 18.75 -6.08
C GLU A 96 16.53 18.69 -7.13
N ILE A 97 15.79 17.58 -7.18
CA ILE A 97 14.61 17.45 -8.05
C ILE A 97 13.56 18.53 -7.71
N ALA A 98 13.37 18.81 -6.42
CA ALA A 98 12.48 19.87 -5.98
C ALA A 98 12.97 21.26 -6.43
N GLU A 99 14.27 21.56 -6.43
CA GLU A 99 14.78 22.84 -6.94
C GLU A 99 14.57 22.97 -8.46
N GLN A 100 14.81 21.88 -9.20
CA GLN A 100 14.58 21.82 -10.65
C GLN A 100 13.10 21.95 -11.04
N GLN A 101 12.17 21.72 -10.10
CA GLN A 101 10.73 21.78 -10.35
C GLN A 101 10.08 22.84 -9.51
N ALA A 102 9.33 23.75 -10.14
CA ALA A 102 8.59 24.76 -9.39
C ALA A 102 9.47 25.68 -8.53
N GLY A 103 10.76 25.77 -8.88
CA GLY A 103 11.72 26.67 -8.24
C GLY A 103 12.11 26.28 -6.82
N GLY A 104 11.82 25.06 -6.36
CA GLY A 104 12.25 24.60 -5.04
C GLY A 104 11.18 24.56 -3.96
N ILE A 105 11.64 24.15 -2.79
CA ILE A 105 10.85 24.10 -1.57
C ILE A 105 10.89 25.48 -0.92
N GLN A 106 9.72 25.99 -0.54
CA GLN A 106 9.58 27.21 0.24
C GLN A 106 9.69 26.94 1.74
N LYS A 107 9.04 25.87 2.21
CA LYS A 107 8.93 25.57 3.65
C LYS A 107 8.76 24.06 3.90
N ILE A 108 9.33 23.58 5.00
CA ILE A 108 9.12 22.23 5.52
C ILE A 108 8.71 22.36 6.98
N GLU A 109 7.64 21.69 7.37
CA GLU A 109 7.08 21.75 8.72
C GLU A 109 6.81 20.35 9.25
N VAL A 110 7.20 20.09 10.49
CA VAL A 110 6.74 18.90 11.22
C VAL A 110 5.34 19.22 11.75
N VAL A 111 4.32 18.59 11.16
CA VAL A 111 2.91 18.78 11.52
C VAL A 111 2.59 18.06 12.82
N SER A 112 3.10 16.84 12.97
CA SER A 112 2.97 16.07 14.21
C SER A 112 4.19 15.20 14.43
N LEU A 113 4.47 14.94 15.71
CA LEU A 113 5.50 14.02 16.16
C LEU A 113 4.94 13.25 17.35
N HIS A 114 4.83 11.94 17.19
CA HIS A 114 4.37 11.03 18.23
C HIS A 114 5.49 10.06 18.57
N THR A 115 5.89 10.03 19.85
CA THR A 115 6.94 9.15 20.34
C THR A 115 6.38 8.25 21.42
N ASN A 116 6.63 6.94 21.28
CA ASN A 116 6.40 5.92 22.27
C ASN A 116 7.72 5.14 22.45
N PRO A 117 7.91 4.41 23.56
CA PRO A 117 9.09 3.56 23.71
C PRO A 117 9.26 2.60 22.51
N GLY A 118 10.35 2.76 21.76
CA GLY A 118 10.67 1.94 20.59
C GLY A 118 9.85 2.22 19.32
N ASN A 119 9.03 3.27 19.28
CA ASN A 119 8.25 3.62 18.10
C ASN A 119 8.02 5.14 17.98
N THR A 120 8.44 5.72 16.87
CA THR A 120 8.28 7.14 16.56
C THR A 120 7.59 7.31 15.21
N ILE A 121 6.60 8.20 15.13
CA ILE A 121 5.89 8.55 13.91
C ILE A 121 5.91 10.08 13.76
N ALA A 122 6.26 10.56 12.58
CA ALA A 122 6.23 11.97 12.24
C ALA A 122 5.35 12.20 11.00
N THR A 123 4.64 13.32 10.97
CA THR A 123 3.96 13.84 9.78
C THR A 123 4.64 15.13 9.37
N VAL A 124 4.98 15.27 8.08
CA VAL A 124 5.67 16.44 7.55
C VAL A 124 4.86 17.06 6.43
N ARG A 125 4.74 18.39 6.44
CA ARG A 125 4.19 19.21 5.37
C ARG A 125 5.32 19.90 4.62
N VAL A 126 5.26 19.85 3.30
CA VAL A 126 6.17 20.53 2.38
C VAL A 126 5.38 21.53 1.55
N THR A 127 5.77 22.79 1.61
CA THR A 127 5.25 23.87 0.76
C THR A 127 6.28 24.20 -0.31
N MET A 128 5.90 24.09 -1.57
CA MET A 128 6.71 24.43 -2.74
C MET A 128 6.62 25.94 -3.04
N LYS A 129 7.62 26.52 -3.72
CA LYS A 129 7.60 27.95 -4.09
C LYS A 129 6.48 28.31 -5.09
N ASP A 130 5.94 27.33 -5.83
CA ASP A 130 4.76 27.51 -6.69
C ASP A 130 3.41 27.43 -5.96
N GLY A 131 3.44 27.27 -4.63
CA GLY A 131 2.25 27.23 -3.78
C GLY A 131 1.64 25.84 -3.58
N ARG A 132 2.16 24.78 -4.22
CA ARG A 132 1.70 23.41 -3.93
C ARG A 132 2.12 22.99 -2.52
N ILE A 133 1.23 22.24 -1.86
CA ILE A 133 1.43 21.74 -0.49
C ILE A 133 1.21 20.24 -0.47
N PHE A 134 2.15 19.50 0.12
CA PHE A 134 2.11 18.05 0.23
C PHE A 134 2.41 17.60 1.65
N GLU A 135 1.75 16.53 2.08
CA GLU A 135 1.92 15.93 3.40
C GLU A 135 2.09 14.43 3.27
N ASP A 136 2.97 13.86 4.08
CA ASP A 136 3.08 12.42 4.26
C ASP A 136 3.66 12.13 5.66
N CYS A 137 3.64 10.86 6.05
CA CYS A 137 4.13 10.39 7.33
C CYS A 137 5.33 9.44 7.17
N GLY A 138 6.13 9.35 8.24
CA GLY A 138 7.28 8.49 8.34
C GLY A 138 7.34 7.87 9.73
N SER A 139 7.75 6.60 9.80
CA SER A 139 7.89 5.89 11.07
C SER A 139 9.32 5.40 11.28
N ALA A 140 9.70 5.25 12.53
CA ALA A 140 10.97 4.72 12.96
C ALA A 140 10.76 3.90 14.23
N ASN A 141 11.01 2.59 14.16
CA ASN A 141 10.79 1.65 15.25
C ASN A 141 11.89 0.59 15.27
N ASN A 142 11.85 -0.28 16.28
CA ASN A 142 12.86 -1.32 16.46
C ASN A 142 12.88 -2.38 15.34
N ASP A 143 11.80 -2.48 14.55
CA ASP A 143 11.69 -3.45 13.46
C ASP A 143 12.30 -2.90 12.15
N ASN A 144 12.29 -1.58 11.96
CA ASN A 144 12.76 -0.90 10.75
C ASN A 144 14.02 -0.02 10.95
N LEU A 145 14.65 -0.15 12.13
CA LEU A 145 15.94 0.46 12.45
C LEU A 145 16.90 -0.59 13.01
N LYS A 146 18.15 -0.52 12.58
CA LYS A 146 19.27 -1.19 13.23
C LYS A 146 19.42 -0.68 14.66
N PRO A 147 19.87 -1.54 15.61
CA PRO A 147 20.10 -1.15 17.00
C PRO A 147 20.97 0.11 17.16
N THR A 148 21.96 0.31 16.30
CA THR A 148 22.84 1.49 16.30
C THR A 148 22.13 2.79 15.94
N MET A 149 21.01 2.71 15.22
CA MET A 149 20.23 3.85 14.73
C MET A 149 19.04 4.20 15.62
N GLN A 150 18.68 3.36 16.59
CA GLN A 150 17.50 3.57 17.44
C GLN A 150 17.54 4.90 18.22
N LYS A 151 18.74 5.39 18.60
CA LYS A 151 18.90 6.71 19.23
C LYS A 151 18.55 7.90 18.32
N TYR A 152 18.42 7.68 17.01
CA TYR A 152 18.07 8.69 16.01
C TYR A 152 16.66 8.47 15.44
N ALA A 153 15.76 7.82 16.21
CA ALA A 153 14.43 7.47 15.73
C ALA A 153 13.58 8.69 15.34
N VAL A 154 13.71 9.82 16.04
CA VAL A 154 13.00 11.06 15.72
C VAL A 154 13.47 11.60 14.37
N GLU A 155 14.78 11.74 14.21
CA GLU A 155 15.41 12.23 13.00
C GLU A 155 15.07 11.35 11.80
N MET A 156 15.04 10.02 12.00
CA MET A 156 14.71 9.08 10.94
C MET A 156 13.22 9.16 10.57
N ALA A 157 12.30 9.21 11.53
CA ALA A 157 10.88 9.36 11.24
C ALA A 157 10.59 10.64 10.45
N VAL A 158 11.18 11.77 10.86
CA VAL A 158 11.04 13.07 10.16
C VAL A 158 11.66 13.03 8.77
N THR A 159 12.85 12.41 8.62
CA THR A 159 13.52 12.29 7.31
C THR A 159 12.69 11.46 6.34
N ARG A 160 12.15 10.31 6.80
CA ARG A 160 11.27 9.45 6.04
C ARG A 160 9.99 10.17 5.60
N ALA A 161 9.34 10.87 6.53
CA ALA A 161 8.13 11.65 6.25
C ALA A 161 8.40 12.73 5.20
N ARG A 162 9.51 13.48 5.34
CA ARG A 162 9.93 14.51 4.39
C ARG A 162 10.19 13.93 2.99
N SER A 163 10.98 12.85 2.88
CA SER A 163 11.28 12.22 1.59
C SER A 163 10.00 11.76 0.88
N ARG A 164 9.09 11.14 1.62
CA ARG A 164 7.80 10.66 1.09
C ARG A 164 6.90 11.81 0.61
N ALA A 165 6.77 12.88 1.40
CA ALA A 165 6.00 14.05 1.01
C ALA A 165 6.53 14.70 -0.29
N ILE A 166 7.85 14.82 -0.43
CA ILE A 166 8.48 15.37 -1.64
C ILE A 166 8.24 14.43 -2.84
N ARG A 167 8.45 13.13 -2.68
CA ARG A 167 8.23 12.16 -3.76
C ARG A 167 6.80 12.18 -4.27
N PHE A 168 5.83 12.14 -3.34
CA PHE A 168 4.42 12.21 -3.65
C PHE A 168 4.11 13.49 -4.42
N GLY A 169 4.55 14.64 -3.90
CA GLY A 169 4.25 15.93 -4.49
C GLY A 169 4.89 16.22 -5.84
N LEU A 170 6.05 15.62 -6.11
CA LEU A 170 6.77 15.79 -7.37
C LEU A 170 6.46 14.70 -8.39
N ASN A 171 5.80 13.61 -7.99
CA ASN A 171 5.61 12.40 -8.78
C ASN A 171 6.96 11.75 -9.14
N VAL A 172 7.77 11.48 -8.11
CA VAL A 172 9.08 10.81 -8.23
C VAL A 172 8.95 9.32 -7.89
N ASP A 173 9.21 8.47 -8.89
CA ASP A 173 9.10 7.01 -8.74
C ASP A 173 10.22 6.39 -7.90
N TYR A 174 11.39 7.06 -7.79
CA TYR A 174 12.50 6.58 -6.96
C TYR A 174 12.18 6.68 -5.48
N CYS A 175 12.30 5.56 -4.76
CA CYS A 175 12.32 5.56 -3.30
C CYS A 175 13.61 6.18 -2.78
N SER A 176 13.52 6.99 -1.72
CA SER A 176 14.71 7.50 -1.08
C SER A 176 15.39 6.39 -0.27
N VAL A 177 16.72 6.40 -0.17
CA VAL A 177 17.46 5.41 0.61
C VAL A 177 17.14 5.53 2.11
N GLU A 178 16.87 6.74 2.58
CA GLU A 178 16.49 7.03 3.96
C GLU A 178 15.07 6.55 4.29
N GLU A 179 14.22 6.31 3.29
CA GLU A 179 12.92 5.63 3.46
C GLU A 179 13.06 4.14 3.80
N LEU A 180 14.21 3.53 3.52
CA LEU A 180 14.46 2.13 3.77
C LEU A 180 14.85 1.86 5.22
N ASP A 181 14.88 0.57 5.56
CA ASP A 181 15.40 0.09 6.83
C ASP A 181 16.87 0.51 7.00
N ALA A 182 17.12 1.34 8.02
CA ALA A 182 18.42 1.97 8.26
C ALA A 182 19.24 1.17 9.25
#